data_AF-A0AAE1UMW8-F1
#
_entry.id   AF-A0AAE1UMW8-F1
#
_cell.length_a   1.000
_cell.length_b   1.000
_cell.length_c   1.000
_cell.angle_alpha   90.00
_cell.angle_beta   90.00
_cell.angle_gamma   90.00
#
_symmetry.space_group_name_H-M   'P 1'
#
loop_
_entity.id
_entity.type
_entity.pdbx_description
1 polymer ?
#
loop_
_entity_poly.entity_id
_entity_poly.type
_entity_poly.pdbx_seq_one_letter_code
_entity_poly.pdbx_strand_id
1 'polypeptide(L)'
;MLNGHEMQEYRLTVKMTSILIQFSKIITRIMLGCNKVQYYHCKDDPTIMAWELINEPCCKADYSGKIVNGWVQEMAIGTDFINSHLIKEIDFATIHAHTDQWLSGQNDDAQMAFMQRWITSHWDDSSRVLKKPLVLAEFGKSSKDPGYNLSARDTFMNSVHVNVYSYAIYGGTMGGSLVWQLAAQGMENFDDGYSIT
;
A
#
# COMPACT_ATOMS: atom_id res chain seq x y z
N MET A 1 -34.26 2.03 27.50
CA MET A 1 -33.53 0.76 27.28
C MET A 1 -33.14 0.73 25.82
N LEU A 2 -31.86 0.52 25.50
CA LEU A 2 -31.40 0.42 24.11
C LEU A 2 -31.96 -0.87 23.49
N ASN A 3 -32.41 -0.81 22.24
CA ASN A 3 -32.89 -1.98 21.52
C ASN A 3 -31.72 -2.90 21.09
N GLY A 4 -32.02 -4.08 20.56
CA GLY A 4 -30.99 -5.07 20.19
C GLY A 4 -29.97 -4.58 19.16
N HIS A 5 -30.39 -3.68 18.24
CA HIS A 5 -29.52 -3.08 17.23
C HIS A 5 -28.60 -2.02 17.84
N GLU A 6 -29.17 -1.12 18.64
CA GLU A 6 -28.43 -0.08 19.37
C GLU A 6 -27.41 -0.69 20.34
N MET A 7 -27.73 -1.82 20.96
CA MET A 7 -26.80 -2.57 21.80
C MET A 7 -25.63 -3.18 21.01
N GLN A 8 -25.86 -3.60 19.76
CA GLN A 8 -24.83 -4.14 18.88
C GLN A 8 -23.92 -3.03 18.35
N GLU A 9 -24.47 -1.91 17.90
CA GLU A 9 -23.71 -0.72 17.52
C GLU A 9 -22.88 -0.20 18.70
N TYR A 10 -23.46 -0.06 19.89
CA TYR A 10 -22.74 0.35 21.09
C TYR A 10 -21.56 -0.57 21.42
N ARG A 11 -21.74 -1.90 21.31
CA ARG A 11 -20.66 -2.88 21.51
C ARG A 11 -19.55 -2.75 20.46
N LEU A 12 -19.91 -2.51 19.20
CA LEU A 12 -18.95 -2.29 18.13
C LEU A 12 -18.17 -0.99 18.34
N THR A 13 -18.85 0.10 18.70
CA THR A 13 -18.21 1.38 19.04
C THR A 13 -17.23 1.22 20.19
N VAL A 14 -17.63 0.60 21.31
CA VAL A 14 -16.75 0.38 22.46
C VAL A 14 -15.53 -0.47 22.10
N LYS A 15 -15.72 -1.53 21.30
CA LYS A 15 -14.61 -2.37 20.82
C LYS A 15 -13.66 -1.60 19.92
N MET A 16 -14.18 -0.81 19.00
CA MET A 16 -13.39 0.01 18.07
C MET A 16 -12.62 1.10 18.81
N THR A 17 -13.23 1.77 19.78
CA THR A 17 -12.55 2.73 20.67
C THR A 17 -11.39 2.08 21.44
N SER A 18 -11.59 0.87 21.97
CA SER A 18 -10.52 0.15 22.68
C SER A 18 -9.33 -0.17 21.76
N ILE A 19 -9.60 -0.63 20.53
CA ILE A 19 -8.56 -0.92 19.53
C ILE A 19 -7.79 0.35 19.14
N LEU A 20 -8.50 1.46 18.89
CA LEU A 20 -7.87 2.74 18.55
C LEU A 20 -6.97 3.26 19.68
N ILE A 21 -7.37 3.07 20.95
CA ILE A 21 -6.53 3.41 22.10
C ILE A 21 -5.25 2.57 22.12
N GLN A 22 -5.34 1.26 21.86
CA GLN A 22 -4.16 0.40 21.82
C GLN A 22 -3.23 0.78 20.67
N PHE A 23 -3.79 1.04 19.50
CA PHE A 23 -3.04 1.50 18.33
C PHE A 23 -2.31 2.82 18.61
N SER A 24 -3.00 3.80 19.19
CA SER A 24 -2.41 5.07 19.61
C SER A 24 -1.26 4.89 20.60
N LYS A 25 -1.41 3.99 21.59
CA LYS A 25 -0.33 3.66 22.55
C LYS A 25 0.89 3.05 21.87
N ILE A 26 0.70 2.17 20.89
CA ILE A 26 1.79 1.56 20.13
C ILE A 26 2.54 2.64 19.34
N ILE A 27 1.82 3.52 18.63
CA ILE A 27 2.41 4.65 17.91
C ILE A 27 3.23 5.52 18.86
N THR A 28 2.65 5.95 19.99
CA THR A 28 3.37 6.77 20.97
C THR A 28 4.63 6.09 21.48
N ARG A 29 4.58 4.78 21.74
CA ARG A 29 5.74 4.02 22.21
C ARG A 29 6.86 3.95 21.17
N ILE A 30 6.52 3.79 19.89
CA ILE A 30 7.50 3.76 18.80
C ILE A 30 8.12 5.15 18.61
N MET A 31 7.29 6.19 18.53
CA MET A 31 7.72 7.58 18.33
C MET A 31 8.67 8.07 19.44
N LEU A 32 8.39 7.68 20.69
CA LEU A 32 9.21 8.04 21.85
C LEU A 32 10.33 7.04 22.15
N GLY A 33 10.36 5.88 21.49
CA GLY A 33 11.33 4.83 21.77
C GLY A 33 12.30 4.67 20.62
N CYS A 34 13.47 5.31 20.68
CA CYS A 34 14.57 5.00 19.75
C CYS A 34 15.49 3.91 20.29
N ASN A 35 16.24 3.31 19.37
CA ASN A 35 17.22 2.28 19.65
C ASN A 35 18.23 2.79 20.71
N LYS A 36 18.66 1.94 21.65
CA LYS A 36 19.55 2.32 22.78
C LYS A 36 20.93 2.90 22.35
N VAL A 37 21.21 2.91 21.06
CA VAL A 37 22.44 3.41 20.44
C VAL A 37 22.37 4.92 20.18
N GLN A 38 21.17 5.50 20.07
CA GLN A 38 20.96 6.94 19.87
C GLN A 38 20.39 7.61 21.13
N TYR A 39 20.81 8.84 21.40
CA TYR A 39 20.42 9.63 22.59
C TYR A 39 19.19 10.53 22.37
N TYR A 40 18.42 10.33 21.28
CA TYR A 40 17.22 11.11 20.93
C TYR A 40 16.05 10.19 20.54
N HIS A 41 14.82 10.71 20.53
CA HIS A 41 13.61 9.94 20.20
C HIS A 41 13.47 9.69 18.69
N CYS A 42 12.78 8.61 18.28
CA CYS A 42 12.55 8.29 16.85
C CYS A 42 11.91 9.45 16.09
N LYS A 43 10.94 10.14 16.72
CA LYS A 43 10.28 11.30 16.11
C LYS A 43 11.23 12.45 15.74
N ASP A 44 12.44 12.46 16.30
CA ASP A 44 13.47 13.47 16.10
C ASP A 44 14.66 12.93 15.26
N ASP A 45 14.61 11.68 14.78
CA ASP A 45 15.66 11.07 13.94
C ASP A 45 15.46 11.42 12.46
N PRO A 46 16.34 12.22 11.83
CA PRO A 46 16.22 12.57 10.42
C PRO A 46 16.46 11.39 9.45
N THR A 47 16.90 10.24 9.96
CA THR A 47 17.00 8.99 9.17
C THR A 47 15.62 8.44 8.83
N ILE A 48 14.59 8.75 9.63
CA ILE A 48 13.21 8.32 9.38
C ILE A 48 12.55 9.29 8.41
N MET A 49 12.37 8.86 7.16
CA MET A 49 11.72 9.67 6.13
C MET A 49 10.22 9.86 6.39
N ALA A 50 9.53 8.80 6.79
CA ALA A 50 8.08 8.78 6.91
C ALA A 50 7.60 7.71 7.92
N TRP A 51 6.38 7.90 8.41
CA TRP A 51 5.64 6.90 9.19
C TRP A 51 4.46 6.40 8.36
N GLU A 52 4.40 5.08 8.17
CA GLU A 52 3.24 4.43 7.57
C GLU A 52 2.26 3.98 8.66
N LEU A 53 0.97 4.23 8.46
CA LEU A 53 -0.04 3.87 9.46
C LEU A 53 -0.23 2.35 9.56
N ILE A 54 -0.29 1.66 8.42
CA ILE A 54 -0.59 0.23 8.31
C ILE A 54 -0.26 -0.25 6.90
N ASN A 55 0.33 -1.44 6.81
CA ASN A 55 0.56 -2.11 5.53
C ASN A 55 -0.77 -2.64 4.94
N GLU A 56 -1.03 -2.32 3.67
CA GLU A 56 -2.19 -2.75 2.88
C GLU A 56 -3.54 -2.80 3.65
N PRO A 57 -4.03 -1.67 4.18
CA PRO A 57 -5.31 -1.66 4.89
C PRO A 57 -6.45 -2.12 3.98
N CYS A 58 -7.30 -3.02 4.48
CA CYS A 58 -8.50 -3.45 3.77
C CYS A 58 -9.73 -3.42 4.68
N CYS A 59 -10.79 -2.71 4.26
CA CYS A 59 -12.10 -2.79 4.90
C CYS A 59 -13.00 -3.78 4.15
N LYS A 60 -12.96 -5.05 4.55
CA LYS A 60 -13.91 -6.06 4.06
C LYS A 60 -15.22 -5.90 4.83
N ALA A 61 -16.14 -5.06 4.34
CA ALA A 61 -17.50 -5.06 4.87
C ALA A 61 -18.25 -6.33 4.41
N ASP A 62 -19.06 -6.91 5.31
CA ASP A 62 -19.94 -8.03 5.01
C ASP A 62 -21.15 -7.51 4.21
N TYR A 63 -21.23 -7.89 2.94
CA TYR A 63 -22.34 -7.57 2.05
C TYR A 63 -23.25 -8.78 1.80
N SER A 64 -23.65 -9.50 2.86
CA SER A 64 -24.68 -10.56 2.83
C SER A 64 -26.06 -10.14 2.26
N GLY A 65 -26.18 -8.92 1.70
CA GLY A 65 -27.12 -8.63 0.63
C GLY A 65 -28.46 -8.08 1.07
N LYS A 66 -28.60 -7.56 2.30
CA LYS A 66 -29.91 -7.08 2.76
C LYS A 66 -30.32 -5.67 2.37
N ILE A 67 -29.44 -4.73 2.01
CA ILE A 67 -29.83 -3.40 1.51
C ILE A 67 -28.76 -2.80 0.56
N VAL A 68 -29.21 -2.48 -0.67
CA VAL A 68 -28.73 -1.46 -1.65
C VAL A 68 -27.65 -1.80 -2.69
N ASN A 69 -28.14 -1.77 -3.95
CA ASN A 69 -27.56 -1.44 -5.26
C ASN A 69 -26.12 -1.85 -5.61
N GLY A 70 -25.98 -2.56 -6.74
CA GLY A 70 -24.71 -3.03 -7.32
C GLY A 70 -23.61 -1.97 -7.56
N TRP A 71 -23.95 -0.68 -7.55
CA TRP A 71 -22.97 0.42 -7.63
C TRP A 71 -22.20 0.65 -6.32
N VAL A 72 -22.76 0.26 -5.17
CA VAL A 72 -22.06 0.29 -3.88
C VAL A 72 -21.05 -0.86 -3.77
N GLN A 73 -21.28 -1.99 -4.46
CA GLN A 73 -20.31 -3.11 -4.45
C GLN A 73 -19.02 -2.79 -5.21
N GLU A 74 -19.06 -1.97 -6.26
CA GLU A 74 -17.86 -1.57 -7.01
C GLU A 74 -17.04 -0.49 -6.29
N MET A 75 -17.67 0.41 -5.52
CA MET A 75 -16.97 1.45 -4.75
C MET A 75 -16.54 1.00 -3.34
N ALA A 76 -16.97 -0.17 -2.90
CA ALA A 76 -16.82 -0.58 -1.50
C ALA A 76 -16.03 -1.88 -1.32
N ILE A 77 -14.94 -2.03 -2.09
CA ILE A 77 -13.83 -2.90 -1.72
C ILE A 77 -12.72 -2.04 -1.10
N GLY A 78 -12.86 -1.83 0.21
CA GLY A 78 -11.72 -1.72 1.12
C GLY A 78 -11.14 -0.35 1.41
N THR A 79 -10.89 0.50 0.39
CA THR A 79 -10.24 1.81 0.55
C THR A 79 -10.65 2.78 -0.57
N ASP A 80 -10.57 4.08 -0.30
CA ASP A 80 -10.80 5.15 -1.30
C ASP A 80 -9.51 5.96 -1.41
N PHE A 81 -8.77 5.78 -2.51
CA PHE A 81 -7.47 6.42 -2.70
C PHE A 81 -7.54 7.94 -2.55
N ILE A 82 -8.54 8.61 -3.14
CA ILE A 82 -8.62 10.06 -3.12
C ILE A 82 -8.99 10.55 -1.72
N ASN A 83 -10.08 10.06 -1.15
CA ASN A 83 -10.57 10.57 0.13
C ASN A 83 -9.62 10.26 1.29
N SER A 84 -8.94 9.10 1.24
CA SER A 84 -7.98 8.72 2.28
C SER A 84 -6.73 9.60 2.25
N HIS A 85 -6.27 9.99 1.06
CA HIS A 85 -5.08 10.83 0.90
C HIS A 85 -5.39 12.33 0.86
N LEU A 86 -6.66 12.76 0.84
CA LEU A 86 -7.04 14.17 1.03
C LEU A 86 -7.00 14.62 2.50
N ILE A 87 -6.89 13.67 3.45
CA ILE A 87 -6.66 13.97 4.87
C ILE A 87 -5.42 14.87 5.00
N LYS A 88 -5.55 15.96 5.76
CA LYS A 88 -4.56 17.03 5.81
C LYS A 88 -3.20 16.54 6.32
N GLU A 89 -3.23 15.61 7.28
CA GLU A 89 -2.06 15.03 7.94
C GLU A 89 -1.35 13.92 7.14
N ILE A 90 -1.88 13.54 5.97
CA ILE A 90 -1.21 12.60 5.06
C ILE A 90 -0.33 13.39 4.09
N ASP A 91 0.98 13.19 4.12
CA ASP A 91 1.92 14.03 3.36
C ASP A 91 2.15 13.58 1.91
N PHE A 92 2.04 12.27 1.64
CA PHE A 92 2.18 11.66 0.32
C PHE A 92 1.31 10.41 0.20
N ALA A 93 1.09 9.96 -1.02
CA ALA A 93 0.32 8.76 -1.33
C ALA A 93 1.23 7.59 -1.70
N THR A 94 0.77 6.38 -1.38
CA THR A 94 1.42 5.14 -1.81
C THR A 94 0.47 4.29 -2.64
N ILE A 95 1.04 3.52 -3.56
CA ILE A 95 0.37 2.42 -4.25
C ILE A 95 1.25 1.19 -4.22
N HIS A 96 0.63 0.02 -4.13
CA HIS A 96 1.29 -1.28 -4.31
C HIS A 96 0.84 -1.85 -5.66
N ALA A 97 1.59 -2.79 -6.23
CA ALA A 97 1.21 -3.44 -7.48
C ALA A 97 1.78 -4.86 -7.60
N HIS A 98 0.94 -5.85 -7.32
CA HIS A 98 1.20 -7.29 -7.51
C HIS A 98 0.35 -7.83 -8.67
N THR A 99 0.64 -7.37 -9.89
CA THR A 99 -0.19 -7.66 -11.07
C THR A 99 -0.21 -9.14 -11.46
N ASP A 100 0.83 -9.88 -11.12
CA ASP A 100 0.91 -11.33 -11.24
C ASP A 100 -0.13 -12.05 -10.36
N GLN A 101 -0.34 -11.56 -9.14
CA GLN A 101 -1.36 -12.09 -8.23
C GLN A 101 -2.77 -11.62 -8.63
N TRP A 102 -2.93 -10.32 -8.91
CA TRP A 102 -4.24 -9.73 -9.21
C TRP A 102 -4.82 -10.20 -10.54
N LEU A 103 -3.96 -10.50 -11.51
CA LEU A 103 -4.31 -10.97 -12.84
C LEU A 103 -3.77 -12.38 -13.08
N SER A 104 -3.89 -13.25 -12.08
CA SER A 104 -3.46 -14.64 -12.17
C SER A 104 -4.03 -15.33 -13.42
N GLY A 105 -3.16 -15.98 -14.19
CA GLY A 105 -3.52 -16.65 -15.45
C GLY A 105 -3.48 -15.77 -16.70
N GLN A 106 -3.29 -14.46 -16.56
CA GLN A 106 -2.99 -13.57 -17.69
C GLN A 106 -1.51 -13.65 -18.08
N ASN A 107 -1.19 -13.30 -19.33
CA ASN A 107 0.20 -13.24 -19.79
C ASN A 107 0.91 -11.96 -19.32
N ASP A 108 2.24 -11.95 -19.44
CA ASP A 108 3.08 -10.84 -18.99
C ASP A 108 2.72 -9.49 -19.64
N ASP A 109 2.33 -9.49 -20.92
CA ASP A 109 1.93 -8.27 -21.63
C ASP A 109 0.65 -7.66 -21.03
N ALA A 110 -0.34 -8.49 -20.72
CA ALA A 110 -1.59 -8.03 -20.11
C ALA A 110 -1.35 -7.51 -18.68
N GLN A 111 -0.50 -8.20 -17.91
CA GLN A 111 -0.09 -7.76 -16.57
C GLN A 111 0.65 -6.41 -16.62
N MET A 112 1.60 -6.25 -17.54
CA MET A 112 2.34 -5.00 -17.72
C MET A 112 1.44 -3.87 -18.20
N ALA A 113 0.51 -4.14 -19.13
CA ALA A 113 -0.45 -3.14 -19.58
C ALA A 113 -1.35 -2.67 -18.43
N PHE A 114 -1.74 -3.57 -17.51
CA PHE A 114 -2.46 -3.19 -16.30
C PHE A 114 -1.58 -2.37 -15.35
N MET A 115 -0.34 -2.79 -15.08
CA MET A 115 0.64 -2.05 -14.27
C MET A 115 0.77 -0.60 -14.76
N GLN A 116 0.92 -0.41 -16.07
CA GLN A 116 1.02 0.92 -16.67
C GLN A 116 -0.23 1.77 -16.43
N ARG A 117 -1.43 1.20 -16.68
CA ARG A 117 -2.70 1.92 -16.43
C ARG A 117 -2.88 2.25 -14.94
N TRP A 118 -2.53 1.32 -14.06
CA TRP A 118 -2.59 1.47 -12.61
C TRP A 118 -1.73 2.63 -12.14
N ILE A 119 -0.44 2.64 -12.50
CA ILE A 119 0.51 3.72 -12.17
C ILE A 119 0.02 5.06 -12.75
N THR A 120 -0.41 5.06 -14.01
CA THR A 120 -0.83 6.28 -14.71
C THR A 120 -2.06 6.91 -14.05
N SER A 121 -3.06 6.10 -13.71
CA SER A 121 -4.30 6.60 -13.09
C SER A 121 -4.02 7.23 -11.73
N HIS A 122 -3.25 6.55 -10.87
CA HIS A 122 -2.93 7.06 -9.53
C HIS A 122 -2.01 8.27 -9.59
N TRP A 123 -1.10 8.31 -10.56
CA TRP A 123 -0.29 9.49 -10.82
C TRP A 123 -1.14 10.68 -11.27
N ASP A 124 -2.17 10.47 -12.10
CA ASP A 124 -3.08 11.54 -12.53
C ASP A 124 -3.87 12.09 -11.33
N ASP A 125 -4.43 11.22 -10.50
CA ASP A 125 -5.14 11.62 -9.28
C ASP A 125 -4.22 12.36 -8.30
N SER A 126 -3.02 11.83 -8.09
CA SER A 126 -1.99 12.45 -7.26
C SER A 126 -1.59 13.85 -7.79
N SER A 127 -1.37 13.96 -9.10
CA SER A 127 -0.95 15.20 -9.77
C SER A 127 -2.05 16.25 -9.88
N ARG A 128 -3.30 15.82 -10.10
CA ARG A 128 -4.41 16.72 -10.41
C ARG A 128 -5.32 17.00 -9.23
N VAL A 129 -5.58 16.00 -8.40
CA VAL A 129 -6.54 16.07 -7.29
C VAL A 129 -5.80 16.27 -5.97
N LEU A 130 -4.90 15.36 -5.61
CA LEU A 130 -4.27 15.35 -4.29
C LEU A 130 -3.24 16.48 -4.13
N LYS A 131 -2.49 16.79 -5.19
CA LYS A 131 -1.32 17.69 -5.15
C LYS A 131 -0.27 17.23 -4.14
N LYS A 132 -0.13 15.91 -3.97
CA LYS A 132 0.79 15.26 -3.03
C LYS A 132 1.67 14.26 -3.79
N PRO A 133 2.92 14.02 -3.37
CA PRO A 133 3.78 13.01 -3.99
C PRO A 133 3.13 11.62 -4.02
N LEU A 134 3.51 10.79 -4.98
CA LEU A 134 3.10 9.39 -5.14
C LEU A 134 4.33 8.50 -5.15
N VAL A 135 4.33 7.44 -4.34
CA VAL A 135 5.37 6.41 -4.32
C VAL A 135 4.75 5.06 -4.69
N LEU A 136 5.36 4.34 -5.64
CA LEU A 136 5.08 2.92 -5.85
C LEU A 136 5.81 2.12 -4.77
N ALA A 137 5.17 1.90 -3.63
CA ALA A 137 5.82 1.43 -2.41
C ALA A 137 6.09 -0.08 -2.39
N GLU A 138 5.36 -0.86 -3.19
CA GLU A 138 5.64 -2.29 -3.37
C GLU A 138 5.32 -2.73 -4.80
N PHE A 139 6.26 -3.43 -5.43
CA PHE A 139 6.04 -4.15 -6.68
C PHE A 139 7.14 -5.22 -6.85
N GLY A 140 6.86 -6.27 -7.60
CA GLY A 140 7.84 -7.31 -7.87
C GLY A 140 7.36 -8.31 -8.92
N LYS A 141 8.24 -9.25 -9.28
CA LYS A 141 7.93 -10.37 -10.18
C LYS A 141 8.29 -11.68 -9.48
N SER A 142 7.31 -12.55 -9.29
CA SER A 142 7.51 -13.77 -8.52
C SER A 142 8.30 -14.82 -9.28
N SER A 143 9.27 -15.45 -8.61
CA SER A 143 9.96 -16.66 -9.05
C SER A 143 9.06 -17.88 -9.16
N LYS A 144 7.86 -17.80 -8.57
CA LYS A 144 6.82 -18.83 -8.61
C LYS A 144 5.95 -18.75 -9.87
N ASP A 145 6.06 -17.68 -10.66
CA ASP A 145 5.31 -17.51 -11.89
C ASP A 145 5.78 -18.51 -12.98
N PRO A 146 4.85 -19.09 -13.76
CA PRO A 146 5.21 -19.89 -14.93
C PRO A 146 6.07 -19.07 -15.91
N GLY A 147 7.21 -19.63 -16.33
CA GLY A 147 8.11 -18.97 -17.28
C GLY A 147 9.08 -17.97 -16.64
N TYR A 148 9.09 -17.84 -15.30
CA TYR A 148 10.04 -17.00 -14.61
C TYR A 148 11.50 -17.35 -14.97
N ASN A 149 12.29 -16.30 -15.17
CA ASN A 149 13.74 -16.32 -15.20
C ASN A 149 14.25 -14.90 -14.91
N LEU A 150 15.56 -14.77 -14.66
CA LEU A 150 16.18 -13.47 -14.35
C LEU A 150 15.96 -12.43 -15.44
N SER A 151 16.01 -12.82 -16.73
CA SER A 151 15.78 -11.88 -17.83
C SER A 151 14.33 -11.37 -17.87
N ALA A 152 13.34 -12.22 -17.57
CA ALA A 152 11.94 -11.82 -17.47
C ALA A 152 11.71 -10.85 -16.30
N ARG A 153 12.28 -11.16 -15.12
CA ARG A 153 12.24 -10.27 -13.96
C ARG A 153 12.88 -8.92 -14.29
N ASP A 154 14.10 -8.90 -14.81
CA ASP A 154 14.83 -7.67 -15.06
C ASP A 154 14.14 -6.81 -16.14
N THR A 155 13.54 -7.45 -17.15
CA THR A 155 12.72 -6.76 -18.17
C THR A 155 11.48 -6.10 -17.55
N PHE A 156 10.78 -6.83 -16.67
CA PHE A 156 9.65 -6.31 -15.92
C PHE A 156 10.06 -5.12 -15.04
N MET A 157 11.09 -5.29 -14.21
CA MET A 157 11.58 -4.25 -13.29
C MET A 157 12.04 -3.01 -14.06
N ASN A 158 12.81 -3.18 -15.14
CA ASN A 158 13.25 -2.07 -15.98
C ASN A 158 12.06 -1.31 -16.59
N SER A 159 11.02 -2.02 -17.05
CA SER A 159 9.81 -1.40 -17.60
C SER A 159 9.07 -0.56 -16.56
N VAL A 160 8.96 -1.05 -15.32
CA VAL A 160 8.36 -0.29 -14.21
C VAL A 160 9.20 0.93 -13.86
N HIS A 161 10.52 0.78 -13.74
CA HIS A 161 11.42 1.90 -13.45
C HIS A 161 11.41 2.97 -14.53
N VAL A 162 11.38 2.59 -15.81
CA VAL A 162 11.25 3.54 -16.93
C VAL A 162 9.93 4.31 -16.84
N ASN A 163 8.83 3.65 -16.47
CA ASN A 163 7.54 4.29 -16.30
C ASN A 163 7.56 5.32 -15.14
N VAL A 164 8.04 4.91 -13.97
CA VAL A 164 8.20 5.78 -12.79
C VAL A 164 9.12 6.95 -13.09
N TYR A 165 10.28 6.70 -13.72
CA TYR A 165 11.23 7.74 -14.12
C TYR A 165 10.59 8.75 -15.07
N SER A 166 9.84 8.28 -16.07
CA SER A 166 9.15 9.14 -17.02
C SER A 166 8.21 10.12 -16.30
N TYR A 167 7.43 9.65 -15.33
CA TYR A 167 6.56 10.54 -14.55
C TYR A 167 7.30 11.48 -13.60
N ALA A 168 8.46 11.06 -13.09
CA ALA A 168 9.28 11.90 -12.22
C ALA A 168 9.91 13.07 -12.99
N ILE A 169 10.43 12.84 -14.21
CA ILE A 169 11.14 13.89 -14.97
C ILE A 169 10.23 14.98 -15.56
N TYR A 170 8.94 14.70 -15.77
CA TYR A 170 8.00 15.70 -16.28
C TYR A 170 7.52 16.71 -15.21
N GLY A 171 8.16 16.73 -14.03
CA GLY A 171 7.85 17.67 -12.95
C GLY A 171 6.52 17.40 -12.25
N GLY A 172 6.04 16.15 -12.32
CA GLY A 172 4.82 15.69 -11.67
C GLY A 172 5.03 15.28 -10.20
N THR A 173 4.06 14.56 -9.66
CA THR A 173 4.08 14.11 -8.26
C THR A 173 4.76 12.76 -8.04
N MET A 174 5.30 12.11 -9.06
CA MET A 174 5.93 10.80 -8.89
C MET A 174 7.24 10.92 -8.09
N GLY A 175 7.26 10.36 -6.89
CA GLY A 175 8.37 10.44 -5.93
C GLY A 175 9.35 9.26 -5.98
N GLY A 176 8.96 8.13 -6.58
CA GLY A 176 9.85 6.98 -6.76
C GLY A 176 9.14 5.64 -6.61
N SER A 177 9.95 4.59 -6.45
CA SER A 177 9.47 3.21 -6.32
C SER A 177 10.35 2.37 -5.40
N LEU A 178 9.76 1.41 -4.69
CA LEU A 178 10.42 0.47 -3.80
C LEU A 178 10.08 -0.96 -4.24
N VAL A 179 11.11 -1.79 -4.41
CA VAL A 179 10.95 -3.19 -4.84
C VAL A 179 10.58 -4.08 -3.65
N TRP A 180 9.65 -5.00 -3.86
CA TRP A 180 9.39 -6.11 -2.96
C TRP A 180 10.08 -7.36 -3.52
N GLN A 181 11.04 -7.98 -2.82
CA GLN A 181 11.75 -7.51 -1.62
C GLN A 181 13.24 -7.83 -1.72
N LEU A 182 14.09 -7.16 -0.93
CA LEU A 182 15.51 -7.52 -0.83
C LEU A 182 15.70 -8.61 0.21
N ALA A 183 16.46 -9.65 -0.11
CA ALA A 183 16.87 -10.68 0.84
C ALA A 183 18.39 -10.77 0.91
N ALA A 184 18.94 -10.83 2.13
CA ALA A 184 20.38 -11.01 2.31
C ALA A 184 20.79 -12.47 2.13
N GLN A 185 22.08 -12.70 1.89
CA GLN A 185 22.65 -14.04 1.84
C GLN A 185 22.34 -14.82 3.14
N GLY A 186 21.86 -16.07 3.03
CA GLY A 186 21.48 -16.89 4.17
C GLY A 186 20.05 -16.68 4.67
N MET A 187 19.24 -15.88 3.98
CA MET A 187 17.83 -15.63 4.31
C MET A 187 16.84 -16.39 3.41
N GLU A 188 17.26 -17.49 2.78
CA GLU A 188 16.46 -18.22 1.79
C GLU A 188 15.13 -18.73 2.37
N ASN A 189 15.07 -18.98 3.68
CA ASN A 189 13.85 -19.40 4.38
C ASN A 189 12.76 -18.32 4.47
N PHE A 190 13.09 -17.06 4.17
CA PHE A 190 12.16 -15.93 4.14
C PHE A 190 11.70 -15.60 2.72
N ASP A 191 12.17 -16.32 1.70
CA ASP A 191 11.81 -16.06 0.32
C ASP A 191 10.33 -16.43 0.05
N ASP A 192 9.52 -15.41 -0.21
CA ASP A 192 8.13 -15.53 -0.61
C ASP A 192 7.96 -15.66 -2.13
N GLY A 193 9.06 -15.72 -2.87
CA GLY A 193 9.13 -15.78 -4.33
C GLY A 193 9.51 -14.45 -4.97
N TYR A 194 9.47 -13.34 -4.24
CA TYR A 194 9.81 -12.02 -4.79
C TYR A 194 11.23 -11.55 -4.45
N SER A 195 12.00 -12.36 -3.73
CA SER A 195 13.29 -11.94 -3.22
C SER A 195 14.29 -11.62 -4.34
N ILE A 196 14.95 -10.48 -4.20
CA ILE A 196 16.12 -10.09 -4.99
C ILE A 196 17.32 -10.25 -4.06
N THR A 197 18.21 -11.16 -4.45
CA THR A 197 19.42 -11.54 -3.74
C THR A 197 20.68 -11.07 -4.46
#